data_AF-A0A9D5X4W1-F1
#
_entry.id   AF-A0A9D5X4W1-F1
#
_cell.length_a   1.000
_cell.length_b   1.000
_cell.length_c   1.000
_cell.angle_alpha   90.00
_cell.angle_beta   90.00
_cell.angle_gamma   90.00
#
_symmetry.space_group_name_H-M   'P 1'
#
loop_
_entity.id
_entity.type
_entity.pdbx_description
1 polymer ?
#
loop_
_entity_poly.entity_id
_entity_poly.type
_entity_poly.pdbx_seq_one_letter_code
_entity_poly.pdbx_strand_id
1 'polypeptide(L)'
;VLPLDNRHLRALSKRVVAQKEGSPHLIAWAKQHIEGTLKEGSQEFPDGVLMILLESNGQAAMTVGPYQSLEEYSVLSLAGRARISQREEQQTHCAPEVLWLVKDGKLIAGVSEESVRSGVTSLVLDLAQTLHEPTEFNPDVIAQVFDGTAEFDEAFLTSDEHGIVCASDAQGEIGERFLFGYKKLCEIKAAK
;
A
#
# COMPACT_ATOMS: atom_id res chain seq x y z
N VAL A 1 -0.61 -0.83 -19.64
CA VAL A 1 -1.38 0.17 -18.86
C VAL A 1 -1.56 -0.43 -17.46
N LEU A 2 -1.28 0.29 -16.37
CA LEU A 2 -1.94 0.03 -15.08
C LEU A 2 -1.80 -1.36 -14.36
N PRO A 3 -0.66 -1.80 -13.83
CA PRO A 3 -0.72 -2.72 -12.68
C PRO A 3 -1.10 -1.91 -11.43
N LEU A 4 -0.28 -0.92 -11.05
CA LEU A 4 -0.47 -0.16 -9.81
C LEU A 4 -1.59 0.87 -9.90
N ASP A 5 -1.64 1.72 -10.94
CA ASP A 5 -2.69 2.74 -11.09
C ASP A 5 -4.11 2.14 -11.02
N ASN A 6 -4.34 0.98 -11.68
CA ASN A 6 -5.63 0.29 -11.62
C ASN A 6 -5.87 -0.36 -10.27
N ARG A 7 -4.82 -0.86 -9.61
CA ARG A 7 -4.93 -1.43 -8.26
C ARG A 7 -5.28 -0.35 -7.25
N HIS A 8 -4.67 0.83 -7.33
CA HIS A 8 -5.04 1.99 -6.50
C HIS A 8 -6.48 2.44 -6.79
N LEU A 9 -6.89 2.55 -8.07
CA LEU A 9 -8.28 2.87 -8.41
C LEU A 9 -9.29 1.83 -7.92
N ARG A 10 -8.93 0.53 -7.96
CA ARG A 10 -9.74 -0.57 -7.43
C ARG A 10 -9.79 -0.55 -5.90
N ALA A 11 -8.68 -0.23 -5.24
CA ALA A 11 -8.66 -0.04 -3.79
C ALA A 11 -9.56 1.14 -3.42
N LEU A 12 -9.43 2.27 -4.11
CA LEU A 12 -10.26 3.46 -3.93
C LEU A 12 -11.75 3.17 -4.13
N SER A 13 -12.12 2.38 -5.16
CA SER A 13 -13.54 2.04 -5.41
C SER A 13 -14.16 1.23 -4.28
N LYS A 14 -13.35 0.45 -3.56
CA LYS A 14 -13.79 -0.38 -2.44
C LYS A 14 -13.67 0.31 -1.08
N ARG A 15 -13.07 1.51 -1.02
CA ARG A 15 -13.02 2.30 0.22
C ARG A 15 -14.40 2.80 0.58
N VAL A 16 -14.71 2.76 1.87
CA VAL A 16 -15.94 3.31 2.43
C VAL A 16 -15.67 4.71 2.99
N VAL A 17 -16.43 5.70 2.53
CA VAL A 17 -16.42 7.06 3.07
C VAL A 17 -17.85 7.45 3.38
N ALA A 18 -18.10 7.95 4.60
CA ALA A 18 -19.44 8.27 5.08
C ALA A 18 -20.47 7.12 4.86
N GLN A 19 -20.06 5.88 5.17
CA GLN A 19 -20.87 4.67 5.03
C GLN A 19 -21.26 4.29 3.58
N LYS A 20 -20.56 4.83 2.58
CA LYS A 20 -20.76 4.50 1.17
C LYS A 20 -19.44 4.16 0.49
N GLU A 21 -19.47 3.17 -0.38
CA GLU A 21 -18.34 2.89 -1.27
C GLU A 21 -18.11 4.03 -2.28
N GLY A 22 -16.89 4.10 -2.82
CA GLY A 22 -16.55 5.04 -3.88
C GLY A 22 -17.46 4.90 -5.09
N SER A 23 -18.17 5.98 -5.44
CA SER A 23 -19.12 5.93 -6.57
C SER A 23 -18.40 5.72 -7.92
N PRO A 24 -19.03 5.06 -8.91
CA PRO A 24 -18.44 4.91 -10.24
C PRO A 24 -18.06 6.24 -10.89
N HIS A 25 -18.83 7.31 -10.63
CA HIS A 25 -18.55 8.67 -11.10
C HIS A 25 -17.26 9.22 -10.49
N LEU A 26 -17.04 9.02 -9.19
CA LEU A 26 -15.80 9.42 -8.51
C LEU A 26 -14.59 8.69 -9.10
N ILE A 27 -14.72 7.39 -9.33
CA ILE A 27 -13.62 6.58 -9.89
C ILE A 27 -13.31 6.99 -11.32
N ALA A 28 -14.34 7.25 -12.14
CA ALA A 28 -14.16 7.79 -13.48
C ALA A 28 -13.48 9.17 -13.46
N TRP A 29 -13.91 10.06 -12.56
CA TRP A 29 -13.31 11.37 -12.34
C TRP A 29 -11.84 11.25 -11.93
N ALA A 30 -11.52 10.41 -10.94
CA ALA A 30 -10.16 10.21 -10.45
C ALA A 30 -9.25 9.67 -11.56
N LYS A 31 -9.73 8.68 -12.33
CA LYS A 31 -9.02 8.13 -13.48
C LYS A 31 -8.74 9.19 -14.54
N GLN A 32 -9.74 9.99 -14.91
CA GLN A 32 -9.57 11.08 -15.89
C GLN A 32 -8.54 12.12 -15.42
N HIS A 33 -8.54 12.47 -14.13
CA HIS A 33 -7.58 13.43 -13.58
C HIS A 33 -6.16 12.86 -13.52
N ILE A 34 -6.02 11.57 -13.17
CA ILE A 34 -4.73 10.87 -13.21
C ILE A 34 -4.17 10.80 -14.63
N GLU A 35 -5.02 10.51 -15.63
CA GLU A 35 -4.61 10.36 -17.01
C GLU A 35 -4.40 11.71 -17.73
N GLY A 36 -5.20 12.72 -17.42
CA GLY A 36 -5.25 14.00 -18.15
C GLY A 36 -4.60 15.18 -17.45
N THR A 37 -4.74 15.30 -16.12
CA THR A 37 -4.37 16.51 -15.38
C THR A 37 -3.05 16.35 -14.64
N LEU A 38 -2.67 15.12 -14.30
CA LEU A 38 -1.48 14.86 -13.49
C LEU A 38 -0.19 15.31 -14.17
N LYS A 39 -0.06 15.19 -15.50
CA LYS A 39 1.10 15.71 -16.25
C LYS A 39 1.30 17.22 -16.13
N GLU A 40 0.23 17.98 -15.97
CA GLU A 40 0.28 19.44 -15.84
C GLU A 40 0.33 19.87 -14.36
N GLY A 41 -0.46 19.23 -13.51
CA GLY A 41 -0.57 19.52 -12.08
C GLY A 41 0.58 18.99 -11.22
N SER A 42 1.39 18.04 -11.73
CA SER A 42 2.59 17.57 -11.05
C SER A 42 3.87 18.28 -11.52
N GLN A 43 3.80 19.34 -12.34
CA GLN A 43 5.01 20.02 -12.81
C GLN A 43 5.94 20.49 -11.68
N GLU A 44 5.36 20.92 -10.56
CA GLU A 44 6.13 21.31 -9.37
C GLU A 44 6.69 20.09 -8.62
N PHE A 45 5.97 18.97 -8.62
CA PHE A 45 6.34 17.73 -7.93
C PHE A 45 6.14 16.51 -8.86
N PRO A 46 7.02 16.32 -9.86
CA PRO A 46 6.81 15.29 -10.89
C PRO A 46 6.84 13.88 -10.30
N ASP A 47 7.63 13.68 -9.26
CA ASP A 47 7.72 12.45 -8.46
C ASP A 47 6.97 12.59 -7.11
N GLY A 48 5.97 13.48 -7.05
CA GLY A 48 5.21 13.78 -5.84
C GLY A 48 4.16 12.74 -5.45
N VAL A 49 3.50 12.99 -4.32
CA VAL A 49 2.41 12.16 -3.80
C VAL A 49 1.07 12.77 -4.17
N LEU A 50 0.24 11.98 -4.85
CA LEU A 50 -1.14 12.35 -5.18
C LEU A 50 -2.05 12.07 -3.98
N MET A 51 -2.69 13.12 -3.45
CA MET A 51 -3.69 12.99 -2.41
C MET A 51 -5.09 13.20 -3.00
N ILE A 52 -6.03 12.34 -2.62
CA ILE A 52 -7.45 12.48 -2.94
C ILE A 52 -8.21 12.71 -1.64
N LEU A 53 -8.84 13.87 -1.52
CA LEU A 53 -9.70 14.22 -0.39
C LEU A 53 -11.14 13.97 -0.81
N LEU A 54 -11.89 13.22 0.00
CA LEU A 54 -13.30 12.92 -0.22
C LEU A 54 -14.12 13.46 0.95
N GLU A 55 -15.05 14.35 0.65
CA GLU A 55 -16.02 14.83 1.62
C GLU A 55 -17.25 13.91 1.69
N SER A 56 -17.93 13.94 2.83
CA SER A 56 -19.14 13.16 3.09
C SER A 56 -20.32 13.53 2.18
N ASN A 57 -20.32 14.73 1.60
CA ASN A 57 -21.30 15.21 0.62
C ASN A 57 -21.02 14.70 -0.82
N GLY A 58 -19.93 13.94 -1.03
CA GLY A 58 -19.51 13.43 -2.33
C GLY A 58 -18.63 14.37 -3.15
N GLN A 59 -18.23 15.52 -2.60
CA GLN A 59 -17.20 16.37 -3.20
C GLN A 59 -15.82 15.71 -3.07
N ALA A 60 -15.00 15.90 -4.10
CA ALA A 60 -13.65 15.39 -4.14
C ALA A 60 -12.67 16.47 -4.58
N ALA A 61 -11.50 16.49 -3.96
CA ALA A 61 -10.38 17.32 -4.37
C ALA A 61 -9.15 16.43 -4.58
N MET A 62 -8.28 16.84 -5.50
CA MET A 62 -7.03 16.15 -5.80
C MET A 62 -5.89 17.17 -5.73
N THR A 63 -4.83 16.82 -5.00
CA THR A 63 -3.64 17.64 -4.86
C THR A 63 -2.39 16.79 -5.04
N VAL A 64 -1.29 17.42 -5.46
CA VAL A 64 0.03 16.78 -5.51
C VAL A 64 0.94 17.52 -4.54
N GLY A 65 1.55 16.79 -3.62
CA GLY A 65 2.56 17.30 -2.71
C GLY A 65 3.94 16.70 -2.99
N PRO A 66 5.02 17.23 -2.40
CA PRO A 66 6.34 16.63 -2.52
C PRO A 66 6.37 15.23 -1.90
N TYR A 67 7.04 14.30 -2.56
CA TYR A 67 7.36 13.01 -1.96
C TYR A 67 8.45 13.19 -0.90
N GLN A 68 8.26 12.54 0.25
CA GLN A 68 9.25 12.50 1.33
C GLN A 68 9.68 11.06 1.55
N SER A 69 10.99 10.81 1.48
CA SER A 69 11.52 9.49 1.81
C SER A 69 11.31 9.18 3.29
N LEU A 70 11.09 7.91 3.59
CA LEU A 70 11.05 7.41 4.95
C LEU A 70 12.45 7.50 5.58
N GLU A 71 12.58 8.29 6.65
CA GLU A 71 13.84 8.42 7.40
C GLU A 71 14.10 7.20 8.27
N GLU A 72 13.07 6.67 8.94
CA GLU A 72 13.17 5.51 9.82
C GLU A 72 12.27 4.37 9.36
N TYR A 73 12.88 3.20 9.22
CA TYR A 73 12.25 2.02 8.65
C TYR A 73 12.68 0.72 9.36
N SER A 74 12.95 0.80 10.67
CA SER A 74 13.04 -0.41 11.52
C SER A 74 11.69 -1.13 11.64
N VAL A 75 11.68 -2.40 12.04
CA VAL A 75 10.44 -3.18 12.23
C VAL A 75 9.45 -2.44 13.13
N LEU A 76 9.91 -1.89 14.25
CA LEU A 76 9.06 -1.13 15.17
C LEU A 76 8.50 0.15 14.53
N SER A 77 9.29 0.85 13.71
CA SER A 77 8.84 2.05 13.00
C SER A 77 7.79 1.71 11.96
N LEU A 78 8.01 0.66 11.18
CA LEU A 78 7.06 0.17 10.18
C LEU A 78 5.77 -0.36 10.83
N ALA A 79 5.86 -1.06 11.96
CA ALA A 79 4.69 -1.46 12.75
C ALA A 79 3.90 -0.27 13.28
N GLY A 80 4.59 0.80 13.71
CA GLY A 80 3.96 2.07 14.09
C GLY A 80 3.14 2.68 12.97
N ARG A 81 3.66 2.68 11.75
CA ARG A 81 2.95 3.15 10.56
C ARG A 81 1.77 2.25 10.17
N ALA A 82 1.98 0.94 10.12
CA ALA A 82 0.92 -0.02 9.85
C ALA A 82 -0.23 0.09 10.87
N ARG A 83 0.06 0.39 12.14
CA ARG A 83 -0.96 0.64 13.17
C ARG A 83 -1.84 1.87 12.87
N ILE A 84 -1.26 2.92 12.30
CA ILE A 84 -2.03 4.11 11.87
C ILE A 84 -2.94 3.70 10.70
N SER A 85 -2.40 2.97 9.73
CA SER A 85 -3.14 2.45 8.58
C SER A 85 -4.27 1.50 8.98
N GLN A 86 -4.08 0.66 10.01
CA GLN A 86 -5.12 -0.21 10.55
C GLN A 86 -6.28 0.58 11.19
N ARG A 87 -6.00 1.75 11.78
CA ARG A 87 -7.07 2.66 12.27
C ARG A 87 -7.83 3.31 11.12
N GLU A 88 -7.15 3.67 10.05
CA GLU A 88 -7.79 4.17 8.83
C GLU A 88 -8.67 3.08 8.19
N GLU A 89 -8.21 1.83 8.19
CA GLU A 89 -8.98 0.68 7.72
C GLU A 89 -10.29 0.49 8.49
N GLN A 90 -10.29 0.69 9.81
CA GLN A 90 -11.53 0.61 10.60
C GLN A 90 -12.60 1.63 10.15
N GLN A 91 -12.18 2.72 9.49
CA GLN A 91 -13.08 3.76 8.99
C GLN A 91 -13.37 3.61 7.49
N THR A 92 -12.41 3.08 6.72
CA THR A 92 -12.43 3.11 5.25
C THR A 92 -12.39 1.73 4.59
N HIS A 93 -12.27 0.68 5.38
CA HIS A 93 -12.11 -0.73 5.01
C HIS A 93 -10.82 -1.08 4.25
N CYS A 94 -9.90 -0.12 4.08
CA CYS A 94 -8.64 -0.34 3.35
C CYS A 94 -7.48 0.30 4.10
N ALA A 95 -6.54 -0.52 4.60
CA ALA A 95 -5.28 -0.02 5.16
C ALA A 95 -4.35 0.40 4.01
N PRO A 96 -3.92 1.67 3.89
CA PRO A 96 -2.97 2.09 2.85
C PRO A 96 -1.59 1.42 3.03
N GLU A 97 -1.21 1.12 4.26
CA GLU A 97 0.04 0.42 4.58
C GLU A 97 -0.21 -0.85 5.41
N VAL A 98 0.49 -1.92 5.05
CA VAL A 98 0.37 -3.24 5.70
C VAL A 98 1.75 -3.74 6.06
N LEU A 99 1.93 -4.14 7.32
CA LEU A 99 3.14 -4.81 7.79
C LEU A 99 3.09 -6.28 7.38
N TRP A 100 4.23 -6.79 6.90
CA TRP A 100 4.42 -8.18 6.53
C TRP A 100 5.58 -8.75 7.32
N LEU A 101 5.37 -9.95 7.84
CA LEU A 101 6.43 -10.77 8.42
C LEU A 101 6.72 -11.95 7.51
N VAL A 102 7.95 -12.44 7.57
CA VAL A 102 8.38 -13.67 6.92
C VAL A 102 8.89 -14.61 7.99
N LYS A 103 8.39 -15.84 8.03
CA LYS A 103 8.89 -16.87 8.94
C LYS A 103 8.99 -18.21 8.23
N ASP A 104 10.17 -18.83 8.24
CA ASP A 104 10.42 -20.14 7.61
C ASP A 104 9.96 -20.17 6.13
N GLY A 105 10.19 -19.07 5.41
CA GLY A 105 9.78 -18.92 4.00
C GLY A 105 8.29 -18.59 3.77
N LYS A 106 7.50 -18.42 4.84
CA LYS A 106 6.07 -18.13 4.76
C LYS A 106 5.79 -16.66 5.01
N LEU A 107 4.89 -16.09 4.21
CA LEU A 107 4.42 -14.71 4.36
C LEU A 107 3.28 -14.61 5.36
N ILE A 108 3.32 -13.61 6.23
CA ILE A 108 2.25 -13.28 7.17
C ILE A 108 1.88 -11.81 6.97
N ALA A 109 0.70 -11.57 6.41
CA ALA A 109 0.15 -10.24 6.20
C ALA A 109 -0.54 -9.73 7.47
N GLY A 110 -0.17 -8.56 7.94
CA GLY A 110 -0.65 -7.90 9.17
C GLY A 110 -2.07 -7.31 9.06
N VAL A 111 -2.98 -8.02 8.41
CA VAL A 111 -4.34 -7.60 8.04
C VAL A 111 -5.26 -8.82 8.03
N SER A 112 -6.58 -8.60 8.13
CA SER A 112 -7.58 -9.67 7.99
C SER A 112 -7.63 -10.21 6.55
N GLU A 113 -8.09 -11.45 6.36
CA GLU A 113 -8.31 -12.05 5.04
C GLU A 113 -9.41 -11.31 4.23
N GLU A 114 -10.42 -10.80 4.93
CA GLU A 114 -11.58 -10.10 4.34
C GLU A 114 -11.31 -8.63 4.00
N SER A 115 -10.17 -8.08 4.43
CA SER A 115 -9.81 -6.68 4.25
C SER A 115 -9.66 -6.30 2.78
N VAL A 116 -10.10 -5.08 2.42
CA VAL A 116 -9.77 -4.50 1.11
C VAL A 116 -8.26 -4.28 1.07
N ARG A 117 -7.64 -4.74 -0.02
CA ARG A 117 -6.20 -4.59 -0.23
C ARG A 117 -5.90 -3.24 -0.88
N SER A 118 -4.93 -2.53 -0.32
CA SER A 118 -4.30 -1.39 -0.99
C SER A 118 -3.60 -1.81 -2.27
N GLY A 119 -3.24 -0.85 -3.11
CA GLY A 119 -2.69 -1.11 -4.42
C GLY A 119 -1.45 -1.99 -4.38
N VAL A 120 -0.49 -1.63 -3.54
CA VAL A 120 0.78 -2.36 -3.39
C VAL A 120 0.59 -3.70 -2.67
N THR A 121 -0.23 -3.74 -1.62
CA THR A 121 -0.57 -4.98 -0.90
C THR A 121 -1.19 -6.02 -1.85
N SER A 122 -2.11 -5.59 -2.74
CA SER A 122 -2.71 -6.49 -3.73
C SER A 122 -1.71 -7.00 -4.76
N LEU A 123 -0.68 -6.21 -5.10
CA LEU A 123 0.38 -6.62 -6.00
C LEU A 123 1.27 -7.68 -5.36
N VAL A 124 1.67 -7.49 -4.10
CA VAL A 124 2.48 -8.47 -3.36
C VAL A 124 1.76 -9.80 -3.23
N LEU A 125 0.46 -9.79 -2.95
CA LEU A 125 -0.36 -11.02 -2.93
C LEU A 125 -0.35 -11.76 -4.27
N ASP A 126 -0.55 -11.06 -5.38
CA ASP A 126 -0.51 -11.68 -6.71
C ASP A 126 0.88 -12.23 -7.05
N LEU A 127 1.94 -11.53 -6.64
CA LEU A 127 3.32 -11.99 -6.81
C LEU A 127 3.59 -13.23 -5.94
N ALA A 128 3.17 -13.24 -4.68
CA ALA A 128 3.30 -14.39 -3.79
C ALA A 128 2.58 -15.62 -4.36
N GLN A 129 1.35 -15.45 -4.86
CA GLN A 129 0.61 -16.51 -5.53
C GLN A 129 1.33 -17.03 -6.78
N THR A 130 1.90 -16.14 -7.58
CA THR A 130 2.66 -16.49 -8.79
C THR A 130 3.93 -17.26 -8.46
N LEU A 131 4.58 -16.93 -7.34
CA LEU A 131 5.80 -17.57 -6.85
C LEU A 131 5.53 -18.81 -5.98
N HIS A 132 4.25 -19.16 -5.77
CA HIS A 132 3.83 -20.25 -4.90
C HIS A 132 4.28 -20.10 -3.44
N GLU A 133 4.42 -18.86 -2.97
CA GLU A 133 4.79 -18.55 -1.59
C GLU A 133 3.54 -18.60 -0.68
N PRO A 134 3.51 -19.47 0.34
CA PRO A 134 2.36 -19.56 1.24
C PRO A 134 2.17 -18.24 1.98
N THR A 135 0.92 -17.75 2.01
CA THR A 135 0.56 -16.50 2.68
C THR A 135 -0.53 -16.73 3.71
N GLU A 136 -0.32 -16.22 4.92
CA GLU A 136 -1.30 -16.16 6.00
C GLU A 136 -1.73 -14.72 6.28
N PHE A 137 -2.93 -14.58 6.84
CA PHE A 137 -3.48 -13.30 7.27
C PHE A 137 -3.60 -13.32 8.79
N ASN A 138 -2.96 -12.36 9.44
CA ASN A 138 -2.99 -12.24 10.90
C ASN A 138 -3.06 -10.75 11.28
N PRO A 139 -4.23 -10.23 11.67
CA PRO A 139 -4.39 -8.82 12.05
C PRO A 139 -3.67 -8.45 13.36
N ASP A 140 -3.24 -9.44 14.15
CA ASP A 140 -2.57 -9.24 15.45
C ASP A 140 -1.06 -9.08 15.32
N VAL A 141 -0.47 -9.25 14.12
CA VAL A 141 0.97 -9.10 13.85
C VAL A 141 1.53 -7.79 14.42
N ILE A 142 0.80 -6.69 14.24
CA ILE A 142 1.22 -5.37 14.72
C ILE A 142 1.34 -5.36 16.25
N ALA A 143 0.36 -5.93 16.96
CA ALA A 143 0.37 -6.03 18.41
C ALA A 143 1.50 -6.96 18.88
N GLN A 144 1.65 -8.11 18.25
CA GLN A 144 2.71 -9.09 18.55
C GLN A 144 4.12 -8.48 18.42
N VAL A 145 4.34 -7.64 17.41
CA VAL A 145 5.61 -6.91 17.24
C VAL A 145 5.85 -5.93 18.38
N PHE A 146 4.84 -5.15 18.78
CA PHE A 146 4.97 -4.22 19.92
C PHE A 146 5.20 -4.94 21.25
N ASP A 147 4.56 -6.10 21.43
CA ASP A 147 4.69 -6.91 22.64
C ASP A 147 5.96 -7.76 22.65
N GLY A 148 6.72 -7.79 21.55
CA GLY A 148 7.94 -8.60 21.41
C GLY A 148 7.68 -10.11 21.34
N THR A 149 6.46 -10.52 20.94
CA THR A 149 6.03 -11.91 20.85
C THR A 149 5.97 -12.44 19.41
N ALA A 150 6.11 -11.55 18.42
CA ALA A 150 6.18 -11.95 17.02
C ALA A 150 7.48 -12.70 16.73
N GLU A 151 7.36 -13.87 16.09
CA GLU A 151 8.50 -14.63 15.56
C GLU A 151 8.58 -14.44 14.05
N PHE A 152 9.72 -13.97 13.56
CA PHE A 152 9.98 -13.74 12.14
C PHE A 152 11.48 -13.72 11.85
N ASP A 153 11.83 -13.99 10.61
CA ASP A 153 13.19 -13.91 10.07
C ASP A 153 13.40 -12.61 9.29
N GLU A 154 12.35 -12.13 8.61
CA GLU A 154 12.35 -10.87 7.85
C GLU A 154 11.05 -10.09 8.10
N ALA A 155 11.10 -8.78 7.87
CA ALA A 155 9.91 -7.93 7.88
C ALA A 155 9.99 -6.85 6.79
N PHE A 156 8.83 -6.49 6.25
CA PHE A 156 8.71 -5.39 5.30
C PHE A 156 7.32 -4.75 5.37
N LEU A 157 7.20 -3.53 4.85
CA LEU A 157 5.94 -2.80 4.73
C LEU A 157 5.55 -2.68 3.26
N THR A 158 4.28 -2.93 2.93
CA THR A 158 3.69 -2.44 1.68
C THR A 158 2.98 -1.12 1.93
N SER A 159 3.18 -0.13 1.07
CA SER A 159 2.65 1.22 1.21
C SER A 159 2.23 1.74 -0.17
N ASP A 160 1.02 2.28 -0.26
CA ASP A 160 0.57 2.93 -1.50
C ASP A 160 1.35 4.22 -1.83
N GLU A 161 2.05 4.79 -0.86
CA GLU A 161 2.94 5.95 -1.03
C GLU A 161 4.39 5.53 -1.31
N HIS A 162 4.93 4.60 -0.50
CA HIS A 162 6.36 4.28 -0.52
C HIS A 162 6.70 2.97 -1.26
N GLY A 163 5.71 2.25 -1.77
CA GLY A 163 5.93 0.95 -2.40
C GLY A 163 6.23 -0.14 -1.39
N ILE A 164 7.34 -0.86 -1.59
CA ILE A 164 7.79 -1.92 -0.66
C ILE A 164 8.99 -1.42 0.12
N VAL A 165 8.95 -1.53 1.44
CA VAL A 165 9.98 -1.03 2.36
C VAL A 165 10.44 -2.18 3.25
N CYS A 166 11.61 -2.75 2.96
CA CYS A 166 12.22 -3.79 3.79
C CYS A 166 12.75 -3.16 5.09
N ALA A 167 12.47 -3.81 6.23
CA ALA A 167 12.86 -3.28 7.54
C ALA A 167 14.39 -3.19 7.67
N SER A 168 14.94 -2.08 8.18
CA SER A 168 16.39 -1.88 8.29
C SER A 168 17.10 -2.90 9.18
N ASP A 169 16.40 -3.43 10.17
CA ASP A 169 16.88 -4.34 11.22
C ASP A 169 16.36 -5.78 11.06
N ALA A 170 15.63 -6.09 9.99
CA ALA A 170 15.11 -7.43 9.68
C ALA A 170 14.93 -7.63 8.16
N GLN A 171 15.99 -7.37 7.38
CA GLN A 171 16.01 -7.62 5.94
C GLN A 171 16.17 -9.11 5.62
N GLY A 172 15.74 -9.51 4.43
CA GLY A 172 16.14 -10.78 3.84
C GLY A 172 15.65 -10.98 2.41
N GLU A 173 15.86 -12.20 1.92
CA GLU A 173 15.76 -12.55 0.51
C GLU A 173 14.34 -12.37 -0.04
N ILE A 174 13.32 -12.73 0.76
CA ILE A 174 11.93 -12.67 0.32
C ILE A 174 11.49 -11.22 0.14
N GLY A 175 11.75 -10.37 1.14
CA GLY A 175 11.46 -8.93 1.07
C GLY A 175 12.17 -8.26 -0.10
N GLU A 176 13.48 -8.52 -0.28
CA GLU A 176 14.27 -7.95 -1.36
C GLU A 176 13.79 -8.37 -2.75
N ARG A 177 13.38 -9.64 -2.91
CA ARG A 177 12.84 -10.15 -4.17
C ARG A 177 11.53 -9.46 -4.55
N PHE A 178 10.63 -9.23 -3.60
CA PHE A 178 9.41 -8.45 -3.86
C PHE A 178 9.72 -7.00 -4.22
N LEU A 179 10.64 -6.36 -3.48
CA LEU A 179 11.10 -5.00 -3.77
C LEU A 179 11.68 -4.88 -5.20
N PHE A 180 12.51 -5.84 -5.61
CA PHE A 180 13.06 -5.90 -6.96
C PHE A 180 11.96 -6.04 -8.02
N GLY A 181 11.01 -6.96 -7.82
CA GLY A 181 9.87 -7.14 -8.71
C GLY A 181 9.01 -5.87 -8.83
N TYR A 182 8.74 -5.21 -7.72
CA TYR A 182 8.03 -3.93 -7.67
C TYR A 182 8.76 -2.85 -8.48
N LYS A 183 10.07 -2.64 -8.23
CA LYS A 183 10.88 -1.65 -8.97
C LYS A 183 10.88 -1.90 -10.47
N LYS A 184 11.01 -3.16 -10.89
CA LYS A 184 10.95 -3.54 -12.32
C LYS A 184 9.61 -3.18 -12.96
N LEU A 185 8.51 -3.39 -12.26
CA LEU A 185 7.18 -3.00 -12.76
C LEU A 185 7.01 -1.48 -12.88
N CYS A 186 7.61 -0.71 -11.96
CA CYS A 186 7.62 0.75 -12.02
C CYS A 186 8.50 1.27 -13.19
N GLU A 187 9.68 0.69 -13.42
CA GLU A 187 10.58 1.07 -14.53
C GLU A 187 9.93 0.87 -15.91
N ILE A 188 9.16 -0.20 -16.10
CA ILE A 188 8.43 -0.46 -17.36
C ILE A 188 7.42 0.66 -17.69
N LYS A 189 6.94 1.41 -16.69
CA LYS A 189 6.08 2.58 -16.88
C LYS A 189 6.88 3.80 -17.32
N ALA A 190 8.01 4.10 -16.68
CA ALA A 190 8.82 5.29 -17.00
C ALA A 190 9.38 5.29 -18.43
N ALA A 191 9.54 4.11 -19.03
CA ALA A 191 10.03 3.94 -20.40
C ALA A 191 8.93 4.05 -21.49
N LYS A 192 7.66 4.28 -21.13
CA LYS A 192 6.51 4.37 -22.06
C LYS A 192 5.85 5.75 -22.00
#